data_AF-A0A644XID9-F1
#
_entry.id   AF-A0A644XID9-F1
#
_cell.length_a   1.000
_cell.length_b   1.000
_cell.length_c   1.000
_cell.angle_alpha   90.00
_cell.angle_beta   90.00
_cell.angle_gamma   90.00
#
_symmetry.space_group_name_H-M   'P 1'
#
loop_
_entity.id
_entity.type
_entity.pdbx_description
1 polymer ?
#
loop_
_entity_poly.entity_id
_entity_poly.type
_entity_poly.pdbx_seq_one_letter_code
_entity_poly.pdbx_strand_id
1 'polypeptide(L)'
;MTGLIIIAGIYIVFRFESRFVEGIITAIVCYFLSSLFSVLNKKAQEEIPVQTLSMYEMLFAFVFAFAALPFLVPEAFASFWPEPTDLVYLILLGSVCSAYAFTAAIRLMKESSAFFVVLHINLEPVYAIILAWFIFGESEHMSLGFYAGASIIFAAVFLYPFLKRKVI
;
A
#
# COMPACT_ATOMS: atom_id res chain seq x y z
N MET A 1 -21.14 1.20 5.42
CA MET A 1 -21.70 0.18 4.49
C MET A 1 -20.65 -0.38 3.54
N THR A 2 -19.93 0.45 2.78
CA THR A 2 -18.92 -0.02 1.81
C THR A 2 -17.73 -0.76 2.42
N GLY A 3 -17.27 -0.37 3.62
CA GLY A 3 -16.24 -1.13 4.34
C GLY A 3 -16.64 -2.58 4.63
N LEU A 4 -17.91 -2.84 4.97
CA LEU A 4 -18.43 -4.20 5.21
C LEU A 4 -18.42 -5.05 3.93
N ILE A 5 -18.68 -4.44 2.78
CA ILE A 5 -18.66 -5.12 1.47
C ILE A 5 -17.22 -5.48 1.06
N ILE A 6 -16.27 -4.57 1.28
CA ILE A 6 -14.84 -4.81 1.03
C ILE A 6 -14.32 -5.92 1.96
N ILE A 7 -14.68 -5.88 3.26
CA ILE A 7 -14.33 -6.93 4.24
C ILE A 7 -14.91 -8.28 3.81
N ALA A 8 -16.15 -8.33 3.30
CA ALA A 8 -16.75 -9.56 2.78
C ALA A 8 -16.05 -10.08 1.51
N GLY A 9 -15.65 -9.20 0.58
CA GLY A 9 -14.90 -9.57 -0.62
C GLY A 9 -13.51 -10.12 -0.30
N ILE A 10 -12.79 -9.46 0.60
CA ILE A 10 -11.51 -9.93 1.15
C ILE A 10 -11.70 -11.30 1.82
N TYR A 11 -12.73 -11.47 2.66
CA TYR A 11 -13.03 -12.75 3.31
C TYR A 11 -13.22 -13.89 2.28
N ILE A 12 -13.87 -13.64 1.15
CA ILE A 12 -14.09 -14.65 0.10
C ILE A 12 -12.78 -15.01 -0.60
N VAL A 13 -11.93 -14.03 -0.94
CA VAL A 13 -10.59 -14.28 -1.53
C VAL A 13 -9.75 -15.15 -0.59
N PHE A 14 -9.72 -14.81 0.70
CA PHE A 14 -8.88 -15.50 1.68
C PHE A 14 -9.48 -16.80 2.21
N ARG A 15 -10.80 -17.03 2.12
CA ARG A 15 -11.43 -18.29 2.56
C ARG A 15 -10.95 -19.51 1.75
N PHE A 16 -10.49 -19.29 0.51
CA PHE A 16 -9.90 -20.33 -0.32
C PHE A 16 -8.44 -20.64 0.03
N GLU A 17 -7.78 -19.80 0.83
CA GLU A 17 -6.42 -20.02 1.35
C GLU A 17 -6.43 -19.97 2.88
N SER A 18 -6.76 -21.11 3.50
CA SER A 18 -7.11 -21.26 4.92
C SER A 18 -5.96 -21.08 5.94
N ARG A 19 -4.99 -20.19 5.70
CA ARG A 19 -3.78 -20.05 6.54
C ARG A 19 -3.30 -18.60 6.81
N PHE A 20 -4.19 -17.61 6.87
CA PHE A 20 -3.79 -16.18 6.92
C PHE A 20 -4.30 -15.32 8.09
N VAL A 21 -4.72 -15.92 9.22
CA VAL A 21 -5.22 -15.12 10.38
C VAL A 21 -4.18 -14.11 10.90
N GLU A 22 -2.92 -14.51 11.02
CA GLU A 22 -1.82 -13.62 11.44
C GLU A 22 -1.57 -12.48 10.44
N GLY A 23 -1.69 -12.77 9.14
CA GLY A 23 -1.62 -11.78 8.07
C GLY A 23 -2.74 -10.74 8.14
N ILE A 24 -3.97 -11.17 8.45
CA ILE A 24 -5.13 -10.27 8.60
C ILE A 24 -4.94 -9.33 9.79
N ILE A 25 -4.52 -9.86 10.94
CA ILE A 25 -4.26 -9.03 12.13
C ILE A 25 -3.17 -8.00 11.84
N THR A 26 -2.07 -8.45 11.23
CA THR A 26 -0.97 -7.57 10.81
C THR A 26 -1.47 -6.49 9.85
N ALA A 27 -2.24 -6.85 8.83
CA ALA A 27 -2.80 -5.89 7.87
C ALA A 27 -3.69 -4.84 8.54
N ILE A 28 -4.57 -5.24 9.46
CA ILE A 28 -5.44 -4.31 10.19
C ILE A 28 -4.59 -3.32 11.01
N VAL A 29 -3.56 -3.80 11.71
CA VAL A 29 -2.64 -2.94 12.48
C VAL A 29 -1.89 -1.98 11.55
N CYS A 30 -1.37 -2.46 10.42
CA CYS A 30 -0.71 -1.64 9.41
C CYS A 30 -1.64 -0.56 8.84
N TYR A 31 -2.90 -0.90 8.52
CA TYR A 31 -3.88 0.07 8.02
C TYR A 31 -4.24 1.13 9.07
N PHE A 32 -4.39 0.74 10.34
CA PHE A 32 -4.62 1.69 11.42
C PHE A 32 -3.44 2.66 11.56
N LEU A 33 -2.21 2.13 11.62
CA LEU A 33 -0.99 2.94 11.69
C LEU A 33 -0.84 3.86 10.47
N SER A 34 -1.11 3.36 9.27
CA SER A 34 -1.07 4.16 8.04
C SER A 34 -2.10 5.29 8.05
N SER A 35 -3.32 5.03 8.50
CA SER A 35 -4.35 6.06 8.62
C SER A 35 -3.99 7.11 9.67
N LEU A 36 -3.46 6.68 10.82
CA LEU A 36 -2.98 7.59 11.86
C LEU A 36 -1.83 8.45 11.34
N PHE A 37 -0.87 7.84 10.66
CA PHE A 37 0.26 8.49 10.03
C PHE A 37 -0.19 9.55 9.01
N SER A 38 -1.19 9.26 8.17
CA SER A 38 -1.75 10.23 7.20
C SER A 38 -2.40 11.44 7.89
N VAL A 39 -3.14 11.23 8.99
CA VAL A 39 -3.75 12.32 9.76
C VAL A 39 -2.70 13.18 10.46
N LEU A 40 -1.70 12.56 11.08
CA LEU A 40 -0.58 13.27 11.73
C LEU A 40 0.22 14.07 10.71
N ASN A 41 0.52 13.46 9.56
CA ASN A 41 1.14 14.15 8.44
C ASN A 41 0.36 15.38 8.08
N LYS A 42 -0.94 15.24 7.77
CA LYS A 42 -1.81 16.36 7.38
C LYS A 42 -1.70 17.56 8.32
N LYS A 43 -1.62 17.33 9.63
CA LYS A 43 -1.41 18.39 10.62
C LYS A 43 0.00 18.97 10.58
N ALA A 44 1.04 18.13 10.52
CA ALA A 44 2.43 18.56 10.53
C ALA A 44 2.84 19.40 9.30
N GLN A 45 2.23 19.15 8.13
CA GLN A 45 2.48 19.93 6.90
C GLN A 45 1.87 21.34 6.92
N GLU A 46 1.07 21.70 7.94
CA GLU A 46 0.62 23.09 8.14
C GLU A 46 1.75 23.96 8.71
N GLU A 47 2.67 23.38 9.48
CA GLU A 47 3.76 24.09 10.17
C GLU A 47 5.12 23.89 9.48
N ILE A 48 5.34 22.74 8.83
CA ILE A 48 6.64 22.35 8.25
C ILE A 48 6.50 22.15 6.73
N PRO A 49 7.45 22.64 5.91
CA PRO A 49 7.48 22.34 4.47
C PRO A 49 7.49 20.82 4.20
N VAL A 50 6.66 20.38 3.25
CA VAL A 50 6.46 18.96 2.92
C VAL A 50 7.77 18.23 2.62
N GLN A 51 8.68 18.87 1.89
CA GLN A 51 9.99 18.31 1.54
C GLN A 51 10.83 17.98 2.78
N THR A 52 10.83 18.89 3.76
CA THR A 52 11.56 18.72 5.01
C THR A 52 10.94 17.63 5.87
N LEU A 53 9.60 17.61 5.95
CA LEU A 53 8.86 16.57 6.66
C LEU A 53 9.16 15.18 6.08
N SER A 54 8.99 14.99 4.77
CA SER A 54 9.26 13.71 4.11
C SER A 54 10.73 13.27 4.22
N MET A 55 11.67 14.22 4.24
CA MET A 55 13.09 13.91 4.46
C MET A 55 13.32 13.29 5.86
N TYR A 56 12.75 13.90 6.91
CA TYR A 56 12.86 13.36 8.27
C TYR A 56 12.17 12.00 8.41
N GLU A 57 11.02 11.81 7.78
CA GLU A 57 10.29 10.53 7.80
C GLU A 57 11.08 9.40 7.12
N MET A 58 11.61 9.67 5.92
CA MET A 58 12.44 8.72 5.18
C MET A 58 13.73 8.38 5.93
N LEU A 59 14.37 9.38 6.55
CA LEU A 59 15.58 9.16 7.34
C LEU A 59 15.29 8.32 8.59
N PHE A 60 14.22 8.64 9.32
CA PHE A 60 13.83 7.88 10.51
C PHE A 60 13.43 6.45 10.15
N ALA A 61 12.68 6.27 9.06
CA ALA A 61 12.31 4.95 8.54
C ALA A 61 13.56 4.13 8.18
N PHE A 62 14.55 4.73 7.52
CA PHE A 62 15.82 4.08 7.19
C PHE A 62 16.59 3.67 8.46
N VAL A 63 16.79 4.59 9.40
CA VAL A 63 17.53 4.31 10.64
C VAL A 63 16.84 3.23 11.47
N PHE A 64 15.51 3.32 11.60
CA PHE A 64 14.72 2.34 12.36
C PHE A 64 14.75 0.97 11.70
N ALA A 65 14.55 0.88 10.39
CA ALA A 65 14.60 -0.38 9.65
C ALA A 65 15.99 -1.01 9.69
N PHE A 66 17.05 -0.21 9.51
CA PHE A 66 18.43 -0.68 9.58
C PHE A 66 18.79 -1.20 10.99
N ALA A 67 18.36 -0.49 12.04
CA ALA A 67 18.57 -0.92 13.42
C ALA A 67 17.77 -2.17 13.79
N ALA A 68 16.58 -2.37 13.20
CA ALA A 68 15.74 -3.54 13.45
C ALA A 68 16.20 -4.79 12.68
N LEU A 69 16.85 -4.62 11.52
CA LEU A 69 17.30 -5.71 10.63
C LEU A 69 18.06 -6.85 11.34
N PRO A 70 19.08 -6.59 12.20
CA PRO A 70 19.84 -7.66 12.84
C PRO A 70 19.02 -8.47 13.86
N PHE A 71 17.91 -7.91 14.37
CA PHE A 71 17.03 -8.61 15.31
C PHE A 71 15.92 -9.39 14.60
N LEU A 72 15.42 -8.87 13.47
CA LEU A 72 14.31 -9.46 12.74
C LEU A 72 14.76 -10.53 11.74
N VAL A 73 15.90 -10.33 11.07
CA VAL A 73 16.40 -11.24 10.03
C VAL A 73 17.94 -11.39 10.13
N PRO A 74 18.45 -12.05 11.19
CA PRO A 74 19.89 -12.13 11.46
C PRO A 74 20.68 -12.76 10.32
N GLU A 75 20.10 -13.77 9.67
CA GLU A 75 20.73 -14.52 8.57
C GLU A 75 20.88 -13.68 7.29
N ALA A 76 19.89 -12.85 6.97
CA ALA A 76 19.95 -11.96 5.81
C ALA A 76 20.93 -10.80 6.01
N PHE A 77 21.08 -10.32 7.24
CA PHE A 77 22.05 -9.26 7.57
C PHE A 77 23.50 -9.70 7.34
N ALA A 78 23.80 -11.00 7.55
CA ALA A 78 25.13 -11.55 7.31
C ALA A 78 25.51 -11.62 5.81
N SER A 79 24.52 -11.67 4.91
CA SER A 79 24.68 -11.77 3.45
C SER A 79 24.10 -10.55 2.71
N PHE A 80 24.19 -9.36 3.31
CA PHE A 80 23.44 -8.17 2.89
C PHE A 80 23.88 -7.55 1.55
N TRP A 81 24.97 -8.00 0.93
CA TRP A 81 25.50 -7.35 -0.28
C TRP A 81 24.72 -7.75 -1.54
N PRO A 82 23.99 -6.81 -2.19
CA PRO A 82 23.26 -7.09 -3.41
C PRO A 82 24.21 -7.21 -4.60
N GLU A 83 23.78 -7.89 -5.65
CA GLU A 83 24.49 -7.86 -6.93
C GLU A 83 24.42 -6.46 -7.57
N PRO A 84 25.36 -6.09 -8.46
CA PRO A 84 25.38 -4.78 -9.10
C PRO A 84 24.10 -4.44 -9.88
N THR A 85 23.44 -5.44 -10.48
CA THR A 85 22.15 -5.29 -11.16
C THR A 85 21.03 -4.97 -10.19
N ASP A 86 21.02 -5.62 -9.03
CA ASP A 86 20.04 -5.37 -7.98
C ASP A 86 20.23 -3.98 -7.39
N LEU A 87 21.47 -3.48 -7.33
CA LEU A 87 21.76 -2.12 -6.89
C LEU A 87 21.06 -1.08 -7.77
N VAL A 88 21.05 -1.28 -9.10
CA VAL A 88 20.35 -0.38 -10.03
C VAL A 88 18.84 -0.39 -9.78
N TYR A 89 18.25 -1.58 -9.62
CA TYR A 89 16.82 -1.70 -9.31
C TYR A 89 16.47 -1.12 -7.93
N LEU A 90 17.31 -1.32 -6.92
CA LEU A 90 17.12 -0.76 -5.58
C LEU A 90 17.21 0.76 -5.59
N ILE A 91 18.14 1.35 -6.35
CA ILE A 91 18.23 2.80 -6.51
C ILE A 91 16.97 3.33 -7.19
N LEU A 92 16.51 2.70 -8.27
CA LEU A 92 15.29 3.11 -8.97
C LEU A 92 14.05 3.01 -8.06
N LEU A 93 13.91 1.88 -7.37
CA LEU A 93 12.78 1.60 -6.48
C LEU A 93 12.78 2.54 -5.27
N GLY A 94 13.93 2.76 -4.64
CA GLY A 94 14.10 3.61 -3.47
C GLY A 94 13.92 5.11 -3.78
N SER A 95 14.37 5.55 -4.95
CA SER A 95 14.27 6.97 -5.34
C SER A 95 12.92 7.31 -5.97
N VAL A 96 12.63 6.76 -7.15
CA VAL A 96 11.46 7.15 -7.96
C VAL A 96 10.19 6.54 -7.38
N CYS A 97 10.19 5.22 -7.15
CA CYS A 97 8.98 4.51 -6.73
C CYS A 97 8.65 4.71 -5.26
N SER A 98 9.64 5.06 -4.42
CA SER A 98 9.44 5.24 -2.97
C SER A 98 9.54 6.71 -2.57
N ALA A 99 10.74 7.31 -2.57
CA ALA A 99 10.93 8.66 -2.02
C ALA A 99 10.12 9.75 -2.76
N TYR A 100 10.16 9.75 -4.10
CA TYR A 100 9.40 10.71 -4.90
C TYR A 100 7.89 10.46 -4.79
N ALA A 101 7.44 9.22 -5.01
CA ALA A 101 6.02 8.87 -4.94
C ALA A 101 5.41 9.20 -3.57
N PHE A 102 6.13 8.92 -2.48
CA PHE A 102 5.70 9.22 -1.12
C PHE A 102 5.62 10.73 -0.84
N THR A 103 6.65 11.49 -1.23
CA THR A 103 6.64 12.96 -1.11
C THR A 103 5.50 13.56 -1.91
N ALA A 104 5.25 13.06 -3.13
CA ALA A 104 4.12 13.48 -3.96
C ALA A 104 2.77 13.14 -3.32
N ALA A 105 2.63 11.96 -2.70
CA ALA A 105 1.43 11.58 -1.96
C ALA A 105 1.15 12.52 -0.79
N ILE A 106 2.17 12.91 -0.01
CA ILE A 106 2.02 13.89 1.08
C ILE A 106 1.61 15.25 0.53
N ARG A 107 2.22 15.72 -0.56
CA ARG A 107 1.81 16.98 -1.23
C ARG A 107 0.36 16.92 -1.73
N LEU A 108 -0.07 15.80 -2.29
CA LEU A 108 -1.47 15.64 -2.73
C LEU A 108 -2.46 15.68 -1.57
N MET A 109 -2.07 15.23 -0.36
CA MET A 109 -2.91 15.38 0.83
C MET A 109 -3.09 16.84 1.26
N LYS A 110 -2.24 17.76 0.79
CA LYS A 110 -2.36 19.20 1.03
C LYS A 110 -3.38 19.85 0.09
N GLU A 111 -3.35 19.49 -1.20
CA GLU A 111 -4.21 20.10 -2.22
C GLU A 111 -5.56 19.38 -2.37
N SER A 112 -5.61 18.09 -2.04
CA SER A 112 -6.80 17.25 -2.05
C SER A 112 -7.12 16.74 -0.65
N SER A 113 -8.39 16.40 -0.37
CA SER A 113 -8.72 15.77 0.90
C SER A 113 -7.94 14.46 1.07
N ALA A 114 -7.42 14.17 2.27
CA ALA A 114 -6.77 12.88 2.60
C ALA A 114 -7.64 11.67 2.17
N PHE A 115 -8.96 11.83 2.22
CA PHE A 115 -9.92 10.88 1.70
C PHE A 115 -9.75 10.55 0.20
N PHE A 116 -9.50 11.56 -0.64
CA PHE A 116 -9.33 11.37 -2.08
C PHE A 116 -8.03 10.62 -2.39
N VAL A 117 -6.96 10.92 -1.65
CA VAL A 117 -5.68 10.19 -1.74
C VAL A 117 -5.87 8.73 -1.33
N VAL A 118 -6.55 8.48 -0.21
CA VAL A 118 -6.86 7.11 0.25
C VAL A 118 -7.76 6.35 -0.75
N LEU A 119 -8.68 7.02 -1.44
CA LEU A 119 -9.48 6.39 -2.50
C LEU A 119 -8.61 5.91 -3.67
N HIS A 120 -7.59 6.68 -4.06
CA HIS A 120 -6.66 6.29 -5.12
C HIS A 120 -5.77 5.12 -4.68
N ILE A 121 -5.32 5.12 -3.44
CA ILE A 121 -4.56 3.99 -2.87
C ILE A 121 -5.42 2.71 -2.85
N ASN A 122 -6.72 2.81 -2.54
CA ASN A 122 -7.61 1.65 -2.61
C ASN A 122 -7.81 1.08 -4.03
N LEU A 123 -7.44 1.83 -5.08
CA LEU A 123 -7.41 1.35 -6.46
C LEU A 123 -6.07 0.69 -6.83
N GLU A 124 -5.05 0.73 -5.97
CA GLU A 124 -3.76 0.09 -6.19
C GLU A 124 -3.90 -1.41 -6.49
N PRO A 125 -4.68 -2.21 -5.74
CA PRO A 125 -4.86 -3.63 -6.06
C PRO A 125 -5.50 -3.86 -7.43
N VAL A 126 -6.43 -2.98 -7.82
CA VAL A 126 -7.16 -3.03 -9.10
C VAL A 126 -6.18 -2.83 -10.26
N TYR A 127 -5.38 -1.76 -10.23
CA TYR A 127 -4.42 -1.50 -11.30
C TYR A 127 -3.27 -2.50 -11.30
N ALA A 128 -2.83 -2.98 -10.13
CA ALA A 128 -1.82 -4.03 -10.01
C ALA A 128 -2.27 -5.32 -10.71
N ILE A 129 -3.51 -5.77 -10.51
CA ILE A 129 -4.06 -6.96 -11.19
C ILE A 129 -4.09 -6.77 -12.71
N ILE A 130 -4.52 -5.59 -13.19
CA ILE A 130 -4.57 -5.30 -14.63
C ILE A 130 -3.16 -5.28 -15.24
N LEU A 131 -2.20 -4.62 -14.58
CA LEU A 131 -0.80 -4.58 -15.01
C LEU A 131 -0.16 -5.96 -15.01
N ALA A 132 -0.42 -6.78 -13.98
CA ALA A 132 0.08 -8.14 -13.91
C ALA A 132 -0.40 -8.98 -15.09
N TRP A 133 -1.69 -8.86 -15.46
CA TRP A 133 -2.24 -9.54 -16.64
C TRP A 133 -1.54 -9.14 -17.95
N PHE A 134 -1.22 -7.86 -18.13
CA PHE A 134 -0.51 -7.38 -19.33
C PHE A 134 0.98 -7.76 -19.37
N ILE A 135 1.66 -7.76 -18.22
CA ILE A 135 3.12 -7.96 -18.13
C ILE A 135 3.47 -9.46 -18.07
N PHE A 136 2.73 -10.25 -17.28
CA PHE A 136 3.02 -11.66 -17.04
C PHE A 136 2.17 -12.61 -17.92
N GLY A 137 1.09 -12.13 -18.56
CA GLY A 137 0.32 -12.93 -19.51
C GLY A 137 -0.37 -14.16 -18.91
N GLU A 138 -0.37 -15.29 -19.64
CA GLU A 138 -1.04 -16.55 -19.27
C GLU A 138 -0.32 -17.39 -18.18
N SER A 139 0.87 -16.98 -17.69
CA SER A 139 1.61 -17.78 -16.70
C SER A 139 0.98 -17.79 -15.30
N GLU A 140 -0.02 -16.93 -15.05
CA GLU A 140 -0.83 -16.91 -13.81
C GLU A 140 -2.33 -17.00 -14.11
N HIS A 141 -2.78 -18.07 -14.77
CA HIS A 141 -4.20 -18.44 -14.68
C HIS A 141 -4.53 -18.79 -13.23
N MET A 142 -4.99 -17.81 -12.48
CA MET A 142 -5.43 -17.98 -11.11
C MET A 142 -6.75 -18.76 -11.03
N SER A 143 -7.08 -19.29 -9.86
CA SER A 143 -8.29 -20.08 -9.67
C SER A 143 -9.56 -19.27 -9.99
N LEU A 144 -10.65 -19.95 -10.38
CA LEU A 144 -11.99 -19.35 -10.50
C LEU A 144 -12.40 -18.55 -9.25
N GLY A 145 -11.95 -18.98 -8.06
CA GLY A 145 -12.19 -18.28 -6.79
C GLY A 145 -11.48 -16.92 -6.71
N PHE A 146 -10.26 -16.82 -7.23
CA PHE A 146 -9.54 -15.55 -7.32
C PHE A 146 -10.27 -14.56 -8.23
N TYR A 147 -10.71 -15.00 -9.42
CA TYR A 147 -11.46 -14.14 -10.35
C TYR A 147 -12.80 -13.67 -9.75
N ALA A 148 -13.51 -14.57 -9.06
CA ALA A 148 -14.75 -14.20 -8.36
C ALA A 148 -14.48 -13.18 -7.25
N GLY A 149 -13.45 -13.38 -6.42
CA GLY A 149 -13.08 -12.45 -5.36
C GLY A 149 -12.59 -11.09 -5.87
N ALA A 150 -11.74 -11.09 -6.92
CA ALA A 150 -11.29 -9.87 -7.59
C ALA A 150 -12.49 -9.09 -8.15
N SER A 151 -13.46 -9.76 -8.80
CA SER A 151 -14.66 -9.11 -9.33
C SER A 151 -15.51 -8.42 -8.26
N ILE A 152 -15.58 -9.00 -7.05
CA ILE A 152 -16.28 -8.41 -5.90
C ILE A 152 -15.53 -7.16 -5.41
N ILE A 153 -14.20 -7.22 -5.31
CA ILE A 153 -13.37 -6.08 -4.92
C ILE A 153 -13.53 -4.95 -5.96
N PHE A 154 -13.45 -5.25 -7.25
CA PHE A 154 -13.70 -4.29 -8.32
C PHE A 154 -15.09 -3.65 -8.18
N ALA A 155 -16.14 -4.45 -8.03
CA ALA A 155 -17.49 -3.94 -7.87
C ALA A 155 -17.62 -3.01 -6.65
N ALA A 156 -17.01 -3.37 -5.51
CA ALA A 156 -17.05 -2.57 -4.29
C ALA A 156 -16.33 -1.23 -4.42
N VAL A 157 -15.12 -1.23 -5.01
CA VAL A 157 -14.31 -0.03 -5.20
C VAL A 157 -14.97 0.92 -6.22
N PHE A 158 -15.54 0.39 -7.30
CA PHE A 158 -16.26 1.21 -8.28
C PHE A 158 -17.60 1.74 -7.73
N LEU A 159 -18.38 0.94 -6.99
CA LEU A 159 -19.64 1.42 -6.40
C LEU A 159 -19.42 2.52 -5.34
N TYR A 160 -18.28 2.50 -4.65
CA TYR A 160 -17.97 3.42 -3.56
C TYR A 160 -18.17 4.91 -3.91
N PRO A 161 -17.55 5.46 -4.98
CA PRO A 161 -17.76 6.85 -5.38
C PRO A 161 -19.20 7.13 -5.86
N PHE A 162 -19.88 6.17 -6.52
CA PHE A 162 -21.26 6.37 -6.99
C PHE A 162 -22.28 6.44 -5.84
N LEU A 163 -22.11 5.62 -4.80
CA LEU A 163 -22.96 5.69 -3.61
C LEU A 163 -22.70 6.97 -2.81
N LYS A 164 -21.45 7.43 -2.72
CA LYS A 164 -21.12 8.68 -2.01
C LYS A 164 -21.70 9.91 -2.70
N ARG A 165 -21.83 9.91 -4.04
CA ARG A 165 -22.42 11.01 -4.82
C ARG A 165 -23.93 11.17 -4.64
N LYS A 166 -24.65 10.16 -4.13
CA LYS A 166 -26.11 10.24 -3.87
C LYS A 166 -26.48 10.68 -2.44
N VAL A 167 -25.50 10.88 -1.55
CA VAL A 167 -25.72 11.19 -0.12
C VAL A 167 -25.31 12.64 0.23
N ILE A 168 -25.10 13.50 -0.77
CA ILE A 168 -24.95 14.95 -0.62
C ILE A 168 -26.01 15.62 -1.45
#